data_AF-A0A7K3MXZ0-F1
#
_entry.id   AF-A0A7K3MXZ0-F1
#
_cell.length_a   1.000
_cell.length_b   1.000
_cell.length_c   1.000
_cell.angle_alpha   90.00
_cell.angle_beta   90.00
_cell.angle_gamma   90.00
#
_symmetry.space_group_name_H-M   'P 1'
#
loop_
_entity.id
_entity.type
_entity.pdbx_description
1 polymer ?
#
loop_
_entity_poly.entity_id
_entity_poly.type
_entity_poly.pdbx_seq_one_letter_code
_entity_poly.pdbx_strand_id
1 'polypeptide(L)'
;MSLAAENDDLGEYNAEFVTITNSKFEAIQNSILDYYRGGYDESTIGGNLIFQNNTITDCGKAEESGILIKTNGIVNVVFFKNNFLNNPIPFIAVLWGEKGQVQVENSIKNSGEFKTEQTLKQKMMY
;
A
#
# COMPACT_ATOMS: atom_id res chain seq x y z
N MET A 1 -0.24 -9.95 4.60
CA MET A 1 -1.25 -9.61 5.62
C MET A 1 -2.43 -8.95 4.91
N SER A 2 -3.66 -9.30 5.24
CA SER A 2 -4.85 -8.65 4.66
C SER A 2 -5.65 -7.96 5.75
N LEU A 3 -5.98 -6.69 5.50
CA LEU A 3 -6.89 -5.84 6.25
C LEU A 3 -8.02 -5.36 5.32
N ALA A 4 -8.37 -6.17 4.32
CA ALA A 4 -9.36 -5.89 3.30
C ALA A 4 -10.63 -6.75 3.43
N ALA A 5 -10.93 -7.23 4.65
CA ALA A 5 -12.10 -8.05 4.90
C ALA A 5 -13.42 -7.27 4.76
N GLU A 6 -13.38 -5.95 4.94
CA GLU A 6 -14.52 -5.05 4.78
C GLU A 6 -14.53 -4.54 3.34
N ASN A 7 -15.48 -5.02 2.52
CA ASN A 7 -15.56 -4.72 1.09
C ASN A 7 -16.95 -4.20 0.66
N ASP A 8 -17.79 -3.83 1.62
CA ASP A 8 -19.16 -3.33 1.40
C ASP A 8 -19.21 -1.82 1.09
N ASP A 9 -18.05 -1.16 0.99
CA ASP A 9 -17.89 0.24 0.59
C ASP A 9 -18.66 1.27 1.44
N LEU A 10 -18.86 0.98 2.73
CA LEU A 10 -19.59 1.83 3.69
C LEU A 10 -18.71 2.83 4.47
N GLY A 11 -17.41 2.92 4.20
CA GLY A 11 -16.48 3.76 4.97
C GLY A 11 -15.76 3.02 6.10
N GLU A 12 -16.17 1.80 6.43
CA GLU A 12 -15.57 0.96 7.47
C GLU A 12 -14.24 0.31 7.00
N TYR A 13 -13.32 0.11 7.93
CA TYR A 13 -12.03 -0.54 7.67
C TYR A 13 -11.44 -1.16 8.93
N ASN A 14 -10.56 -2.13 8.73
CA ASN A 14 -10.17 -3.11 9.74
C ASN A 14 -9.17 -2.63 10.80
N ALA A 15 -8.56 -1.45 10.63
CA ALA A 15 -7.57 -0.92 11.56
C ALA A 15 -7.42 0.59 11.37
N GLU A 16 -7.28 1.39 12.43
CA GLU A 16 -7.00 2.82 12.30
C GLU A 16 -5.52 3.11 11.95
N PHE A 17 -4.62 2.41 12.64
CA PHE A 17 -3.18 2.59 12.56
C PHE A 17 -2.50 1.27 12.24
N VAL A 18 -1.76 1.24 11.13
CA VAL A 18 -0.91 0.13 10.73
C VAL A 18 0.53 0.64 10.69
N THR A 19 1.38 0.06 11.54
CA THR A 19 2.79 0.42 11.62
C THR A 19 3.62 -0.83 11.39
N ILE A 20 4.39 -0.84 10.31
CA ILE A 20 5.32 -1.93 9.97
C ILE A 20 6.72 -1.32 9.93
N THR A 21 7.54 -1.69 10.90
CA THR A 21 8.90 -1.15 11.00
C THR A 21 9.95 -2.21 11.29
N ASN A 22 11.19 -1.93 10.87
CA ASN A 22 12.37 -2.75 11.15
C ASN A 22 12.18 -4.25 10.83
N SER A 23 11.41 -4.55 9.77
CA SER A 23 11.00 -5.90 9.41
C SER A 23 11.65 -6.37 8.11
N LYS A 24 11.76 -7.69 7.93
CA LYS A 24 12.23 -8.33 6.69
C LYS A 24 11.09 -9.14 6.07
N PHE A 25 10.85 -8.93 4.79
CA PHE A 25 9.94 -9.71 3.96
C PHE A 25 10.74 -10.38 2.84
N GLU A 26 10.64 -11.71 2.72
CA GLU A 26 11.46 -12.49 1.78
C GLU A 26 10.61 -13.57 1.12
N ALA A 27 10.70 -13.67 -0.21
CA ALA A 27 10.04 -14.69 -1.02
C ALA A 27 8.51 -14.82 -0.82
N ILE A 28 7.86 -13.73 -0.40
CA ILE A 28 6.39 -13.70 -0.28
C ILE A 28 5.80 -13.69 -1.68
N GLN A 29 5.00 -14.69 -2.00
CA GLN A 29 4.49 -14.85 -3.36
C GLN A 29 3.53 -13.75 -3.77
N ASN A 30 2.66 -13.32 -2.85
CA ASN A 30 1.64 -12.30 -3.10
C ASN A 30 2.02 -10.94 -2.48
N SER A 31 1.09 -9.99 -2.47
CA SER A 31 1.21 -8.71 -1.77
C SER A 31 1.56 -8.88 -0.29
N ILE A 32 2.38 -7.97 0.21
CA ILE A 32 2.85 -7.94 1.61
C ILE A 32 1.74 -7.44 2.52
N LEU A 33 1.02 -6.42 2.05
CA LEU A 33 -0.08 -5.79 2.74
C LEU A 33 -1.19 -5.46 1.74
N ASP A 34 -2.41 -5.86 2.09
CA ASP A 34 -3.64 -5.38 1.48
C ASP A 34 -4.43 -4.57 2.50
N TYR A 35 -4.27 -3.25 2.50
CA TYR A 35 -4.93 -2.34 3.42
C TYR A 35 -5.96 -1.52 2.67
N TYR A 36 -7.21 -1.95 2.79
CA TYR A 36 -8.34 -1.40 2.06
C TYR A 36 -9.27 -0.68 3.02
N ARG A 37 -9.74 0.49 2.58
CA ARG A 37 -10.90 1.16 3.14
C ARG A 37 -11.91 1.40 2.03
N GLY A 38 -13.09 0.80 2.17
CA GLY A 38 -14.19 0.97 1.24
C GLY A 38 -14.94 2.28 1.48
N GLY A 39 -15.64 2.78 0.47
CA GLY A 39 -16.53 3.94 0.61
C GLY A 39 -15.85 5.31 0.52
N TYR A 40 -16.64 6.30 0.07
CA TYR A 40 -16.22 7.69 -0.10
C TYR A 40 -16.74 8.59 1.03
N ASP A 41 -17.20 8.04 2.16
CA ASP A 41 -17.52 8.89 3.30
C ASP A 41 -16.20 9.43 3.90
N GLU A 42 -15.76 10.57 3.36
CA GLU A 42 -14.56 11.32 3.77
C GLU A 42 -14.76 12.05 5.11
N SER A 43 -15.91 11.87 5.77
CA SER A 43 -16.17 12.46 7.09
C SER A 43 -15.26 11.89 8.19
N THR A 44 -14.63 10.72 7.94
CA THR A 44 -13.51 10.20 8.74
C THR A 44 -12.18 10.41 8.02
N ILE A 45 -11.28 11.18 8.64
CA ILE A 45 -9.89 11.49 8.19
C ILE A 45 -8.95 10.29 8.47
N GLY A 46 -9.49 9.08 8.35
CA GLY A 46 -8.95 7.90 8.98
C GLY A 46 -8.13 7.01 8.06
N GLY A 47 -7.35 6.12 8.67
CA GLY A 47 -6.47 5.19 7.98
C GLY A 47 -5.05 5.73 7.87
N ASN A 48 -4.17 5.15 8.68
CA ASN A 48 -2.78 5.57 8.81
C ASN A 48 -1.85 4.38 8.57
N LEU A 49 -0.94 4.50 7.61
CA LEU A 49 0.12 3.54 7.35
C LEU A 49 1.50 4.19 7.51
N ILE A 50 2.29 3.62 8.43
CA ILE A 50 3.73 3.87 8.52
C ILE A 50 4.44 2.58 8.10
N PHE A 51 5.14 2.63 6.97
CA PHE A 51 5.97 1.53 6.49
C PHE A 51 7.42 2.01 6.42
N GLN A 52 8.22 1.67 7.44
CA GLN A 52 9.53 2.29 7.64
C GLN A 52 10.66 1.31 7.97
N ASN A 53 11.87 1.56 7.46
CA ASN A 53 13.08 0.80 7.79
C ASN A 53 12.94 -0.71 7.50
N ASN A 54 12.14 -1.09 6.51
CA ASN A 54 11.94 -2.49 6.17
C ASN A 54 12.85 -2.92 5.01
N THR A 55 13.13 -4.22 4.92
CA THR A 55 13.80 -4.83 3.77
C THR A 55 12.87 -5.83 3.10
N ILE A 56 12.71 -5.69 1.78
CA ILE A 56 11.74 -6.44 0.99
C ILE A 56 12.48 -7.06 -0.20
N THR A 57 12.50 -8.39 -0.26
CA THR A 57 13.31 -9.13 -1.23
C THR A 57 12.55 -10.28 -1.88
N ASP A 58 12.60 -10.36 -3.21
CA ASP A 58 12.01 -11.44 -4.02
C ASP A 58 10.50 -11.65 -3.77
N CYS A 59 9.75 -10.58 -3.48
CA CYS A 59 8.32 -10.64 -3.18
C CYS A 59 7.43 -10.25 -4.37
N GLY A 60 6.20 -10.77 -4.41
CA GLY A 60 5.15 -10.36 -5.33
C GLY A 60 5.06 -11.14 -6.65
N LYS A 61 5.80 -12.25 -6.79
CA LYS A 61 5.87 -13.04 -8.04
C LYS A 61 4.51 -13.56 -8.54
N ALA A 62 3.58 -13.84 -7.63
CA ALA A 62 2.24 -14.35 -7.92
C ALA A 62 1.13 -13.32 -7.66
N GLU A 63 1.47 -12.06 -7.38
CA GLU A 63 0.49 -11.01 -7.09
C GLU A 63 -0.15 -10.49 -8.39
N GLU A 64 -1.38 -10.94 -8.66
CA GLU A 64 -2.12 -10.65 -9.89
C GLU A 64 -2.43 -9.16 -10.09
N SER A 65 -2.60 -8.40 -9.00
CA SER A 65 -2.85 -6.95 -9.10
C SER A 65 -1.64 -6.16 -9.61
N GLY A 66 -0.44 -6.76 -9.55
CA GLY A 66 0.81 -6.08 -9.86
C GLY A 66 1.23 -5.01 -8.84
N ILE A 67 0.62 -4.98 -7.64
CA ILE A 67 0.93 -4.01 -6.58
C ILE A 67 1.36 -4.75 -5.32
N LEU A 68 2.57 -4.45 -4.82
CA LEU A 68 3.16 -5.15 -3.68
C LEU A 68 2.53 -4.78 -2.33
N ILE A 69 2.19 -3.51 -2.18
CA ILE A 69 1.58 -2.92 -0.98
C ILE A 69 0.36 -2.11 -1.43
N LYS A 70 -0.83 -2.63 -1.15
CA LYS A 70 -2.10 -2.02 -1.53
C LYS A 70 -2.63 -1.16 -0.39
N THR A 71 -2.99 0.09 -0.71
CA THR A 71 -3.41 1.14 0.25
C THR A 71 -4.66 1.87 -0.22
N ASN A 72 -5.53 1.17 -0.95
CA ASN A 72 -6.76 1.73 -1.53
C ASN A 72 -7.65 2.34 -0.44
N GLY A 73 -8.00 3.62 -0.59
CA GLY A 73 -8.89 4.33 0.35
C GLY A 73 -8.22 4.81 1.65
N ILE A 74 -6.95 4.46 1.88
CA ILE A 74 -6.19 4.92 3.06
C ILE A 74 -5.72 6.36 2.81
N VAL A 75 -5.94 7.24 3.78
CA VAL A 75 -5.67 8.68 3.62
C VAL A 75 -4.19 8.99 3.90
N ASN A 76 -3.69 8.58 5.06
CA ASN A 76 -2.33 8.92 5.51
C ASN A 76 -1.38 7.74 5.27
N VAL A 77 -0.45 7.89 4.32
CA VAL A 77 0.50 6.82 3.96
C VAL A 77 1.91 7.39 3.84
N VAL A 78 2.85 6.77 4.54
CA VAL A 78 4.28 7.11 4.48
C VAL A 78 5.12 5.86 4.28
N PHE A 79 5.94 5.87 3.22
CA PHE A 79 7.02 4.90 2.99
C PHE A 79 8.37 5.56 3.23
N PHE A 80 9.09 5.17 4.28
CA PHE A 80 10.35 5.82 4.66
C PHE A 80 11.51 4.85 4.88
N LYS A 81 12.67 5.10 4.26
CA LYS A 81 13.91 4.34 4.51
C LYS A 81 13.80 2.82 4.31
N ASN A 82 12.98 2.38 3.36
CA ASN A 82 12.86 0.95 3.03
C ASN A 82 13.82 0.57 1.90
N ASN A 83 14.23 -0.70 1.89
CA ASN A 83 15.02 -1.31 0.82
C ASN A 83 14.18 -2.33 0.06
N PHE A 84 13.89 -2.05 -1.21
CA PHE A 84 13.21 -2.96 -2.13
C PHE A 84 14.23 -3.56 -3.11
N LEU A 85 14.42 -4.87 -3.04
CA LEU A 85 15.45 -5.60 -3.78
C LEU A 85 14.83 -6.75 -4.58
N ASN A 86 15.04 -6.76 -5.90
CA ASN A 86 14.67 -7.89 -6.77
C ASN A 86 13.19 -8.32 -6.70
N ASN A 87 12.25 -7.41 -6.44
CA ASN A 87 10.83 -7.76 -6.37
C ASN A 87 10.23 -7.82 -7.78
N PRO A 88 9.83 -9.00 -8.31
CA PRO A 88 9.36 -9.15 -9.68
C PRO A 88 7.90 -8.68 -9.84
N ILE A 89 7.66 -7.40 -9.62
CA ILE A 89 6.33 -6.78 -9.60
C ILE A 89 6.41 -5.37 -10.21
N PRO A 90 5.39 -4.90 -10.96
CA PRO A 90 5.49 -3.61 -11.63
C PRO A 90 5.42 -2.43 -10.66
N PHE A 91 4.58 -2.49 -9.62
CA PHE A 91 4.42 -1.39 -8.67
C PHE A 91 4.67 -1.84 -7.23
N ILE A 92 5.42 -1.02 -6.49
CA ILE A 92 5.54 -1.17 -5.03
C ILE A 92 4.24 -0.74 -4.38
N ALA A 93 3.77 0.47 -4.69
CA ALA A 93 2.51 1.03 -4.22
C ALA A 93 2.02 2.12 -5.18
N VAL A 94 0.70 2.38 -5.15
CA VAL A 94 0.08 3.54 -5.80
C VAL A 94 -0.28 4.56 -4.72
N LEU A 95 0.34 5.73 -4.78
CA LEU A 95 0.17 6.83 -3.83
C LEU A 95 -0.93 7.78 -4.28
N TRP A 96 -1.75 8.22 -3.33
CA TRP A 96 -2.76 9.25 -3.55
C TRP A 96 -2.15 10.65 -3.35
N GLY A 97 -1.88 11.32 -4.47
CA GLY A 97 -1.19 12.61 -4.50
C GLY A 97 -1.95 13.74 -3.81
N GLU A 98 -3.27 13.82 -4.00
CA GLU A 98 -4.12 14.86 -3.36
C GLU A 98 -4.09 14.78 -1.83
N LYS A 99 -3.93 13.58 -1.26
CA LYS A 99 -3.80 13.40 0.19
C LYS A 99 -2.35 13.54 0.69
N GLY A 100 -1.41 13.93 -0.18
CA GLY A 100 -0.03 14.19 0.19
C GLY A 100 0.77 12.94 0.57
N GLN A 101 0.39 11.77 0.06
CA GLN A 101 1.11 10.53 0.32
C GLN A 101 2.50 10.55 -0.32
N VAL A 102 3.50 10.07 0.41
CA VAL A 102 4.89 10.21 0.01
C VAL A 102 5.72 8.94 0.23
N GLN A 103 6.73 8.82 -0.61
CA GLN A 103 7.84 7.89 -0.43
C GLN A 103 9.13 8.72 -0.25
N VAL A 104 9.90 8.43 0.79
CA VAL A 104 11.06 9.24 1.20
C VAL A 104 12.22 8.31 1.53
N GLU A 105 13.39 8.59 0.97
CA GLU A 105 14.65 7.86 1.26
C GLU A 105 14.57 6.33 1.07
N ASN A 106 13.70 5.84 0.20
CA ASN A 106 13.65 4.41 -0.12
C ASN A 106 14.74 4.06 -1.15
N SER A 107 15.42 2.93 -0.97
CA SER A 107 16.30 2.35 -1.98
C SER A 107 15.53 1.31 -2.78
N ILE A 108 15.53 1.44 -4.09
CA ILE A 108 14.81 0.55 -5.00
C ILE A 108 15.81 0.00 -6.02
N LYS A 109 15.96 -1.32 -6.06
CA LYS A 109 16.83 -2.02 -7.01
C LYS A 109 16.09 -3.22 -7.59
N ASN A 110 16.05 -3.31 -8.93
CA ASN A 110 15.42 -4.41 -9.66
C ASN A 110 14.01 -4.75 -9.13
N SER A 111 13.24 -3.72 -8.77
CA SER A 111 11.91 -3.85 -8.19
C SER A 111 10.96 -2.91 -8.93
N GLY A 112 9.67 -3.04 -8.66
CA GLY A 112 8.67 -2.09 -9.14
C GLY A 112 8.90 -0.66 -8.64
N GLU A 113 8.03 0.25 -9.07
CA GLU A 113 8.12 1.68 -8.72
C GLU A 113 6.96 2.14 -7.84
N PHE A 114 7.13 3.30 -7.21
CA PHE A 114 5.99 4.03 -6.63
C PHE A 114 5.33 4.85 -7.73
N LYS A 115 4.03 4.67 -7.91
CA LYS A 115 3.24 5.47 -8.83
C LYS A 115 2.40 6.46 -8.04
N THR A 116 2.40 7.74 -8.40
CA THR A 116 1.50 8.72 -7.78
C THR A 116 0.37 9.07 -8.73
N GLU A 117 -0.87 8.95 -8.27
CA GLU A 117 -2.07 9.39 -8.98
C GLU A 117 -2.71 10.55 -8.22
N GLN A 118 -3.11 11.61 -8.94
CA GLN A 118 -3.72 12.78 -8.31
C GLN A 118 -5.07 12.42 -7.68
N THR A 119 -5.88 11.65 -8.40
CA THR A 119 -7.15 11.09 -7.93
C THR A 119 -7.17 9.59 -8.18
N LEU A 120 -7.63 8.81 -7.20
CA LEU A 120 -7.78 7.37 -7.36
C LEU A 120 -8.96 7.07 -8.30
N LYS A 121 -8.73 6.23 -9.32
CA LYS A 121 -9.81 5.78 -10.21
C LYS A 121 -10.86 4.99 -9.42
N GLN A 122 -12.09 5.47 -9.43
CA GLN A 122 -13.24 4.82 -8.79
C GLN A 122 -13.55 3.47 -9.45
N LYS A 123 -13.89 2.45 -8.64
CA LYS A 123 -14.86 1.46 -9.09
C LYS A 123 -16.21 2.17 -9.04
N MET A 124 -16.84 2.39 -10.19
CA MET A 124 -18.24 2.82 -10.20
C MET A 124 -19.07 1.69 -9.60
N MET A 125 -19.73 1.95 -8.47
CA MET A 125 -20.81 1.08 -8.01
C MET A 125 -22.01 1.27 -8.95
N TYR A 126 -22.51 0.19 -9.52
CA TYR A 126 -23.77 0.11 -10.26
C TYR A 126 -24.74 -0.79 -9.49
#